data_AF-A0A4Q5YYV9-F1
#
_entry.id   AF-A0A4Q5YYV9-F1
#
_cell.length_a   1.000
_cell.length_b   1.000
_cell.length_c   1.000
_cell.angle_alpha   90.00
_cell.angle_beta   90.00
_cell.angle_gamma   90.00
#
_symmetry.space_group_name_H-M   'P 1'
#
loop_
_entity.id
_entity.type
_entity.pdbx_description
1 polymer ?
#
loop_
_entity_poly.entity_id
_entity_poly.type
_entity_poly.pdbx_seq_one_letter_code
_entity_poly.pdbx_strand_id
1 'polypeptide(L)'
;MKLTSKLLGGIGMIASPFLFLQMTTGNDHNSAIGGLFDLLYMLGWMCSIVGLQRLQVFGAKRIGNSLLQVQLGFLFLANIWNVWVIFDSGNKSNLFFALDMCWPLSNVCLFILGISILLNGTLSGWKRYVVLFAGLWLPVAIGSMMVFGRTNTSLLIGGIYSTVAWFLLGWMIYTSDPLEDIEIRIVADTVNS
;
A
#
# COMPACT_ATOMS: atom_id res chain seq x y z
N MET A 1 -7.74 14.09 -18.29
CA MET A 1 -7.55 12.66 -18.67
C MET A 1 -7.93 11.81 -17.47
N LYS A 2 -9.01 11.01 -17.53
CA LYS A 2 -9.35 10.10 -16.43
C LYS A 2 -8.35 8.93 -16.49
N LEU A 3 -7.44 8.80 -15.53
CA LEU A 3 -6.65 7.56 -15.42
C LEU A 3 -7.62 6.37 -15.36
N THR A 4 -7.28 5.22 -15.93
CA THR A 4 -8.08 3.99 -15.84
C THR A 4 -7.68 3.19 -14.60
N SER A 5 -8.58 2.45 -13.95
CA SER A 5 -8.24 1.59 -12.80
C SER A 5 -7.14 0.58 -13.15
N LYS A 6 -7.13 0.08 -14.39
CA LYS A 6 -6.05 -0.75 -14.96
C LYS A 6 -4.69 -0.07 -14.90
N LEU A 7 -4.61 1.22 -15.21
CA LEU A 7 -3.36 1.97 -15.14
C LEU A 7 -2.88 2.10 -13.68
N LEU A 8 -3.79 2.38 -12.75
CA LEU A 8 -3.46 2.50 -11.32
C LEU A 8 -2.92 1.18 -10.74
N GLY A 9 -3.59 0.05 -11.05
CA GLY A 9 -3.16 -1.28 -10.65
C GLY A 9 -1.81 -1.66 -11.27
N GLY A 10 -1.62 -1.36 -12.56
CA GLY A 10 -0.36 -1.59 -13.27
C GLY A 10 0.81 -0.82 -12.67
N ILE A 11 0.62 0.47 -12.33
CA ILE A 11 1.65 1.25 -11.64
C ILE A 11 1.96 0.63 -10.26
N GLY A 12 0.93 0.21 -9.51
CA GLY A 12 1.12 -0.47 -8.22
C GLY A 12 1.95 -1.76 -8.33
N MET A 13 1.71 -2.57 -9.37
CA MET A 13 2.48 -3.79 -9.63
C MET A 13 3.94 -3.50 -9.98
N ILE A 14 4.19 -2.53 -10.87
CA ILE A 14 5.55 -2.17 -11.29
C ILE A 14 6.36 -1.58 -10.11
N ALA A 15 5.69 -0.85 -9.23
CA ALA A 15 6.30 -0.21 -8.07
C ALA A 15 6.59 -1.16 -6.89
N SER A 16 5.98 -2.35 -6.86
CA SER A 16 6.09 -3.26 -5.69
C SER A 16 7.52 -3.74 -5.35
N PRO A 17 8.43 -4.03 -6.30
CA PRO A 17 9.76 -4.53 -5.95
C PRO A 17 10.70 -3.44 -5.41
N PHE A 18 10.36 -2.15 -5.51
CA PHE A 18 11.28 -1.08 -5.15
C PHE A 18 11.61 -1.03 -3.65
N LEU A 19 10.67 -1.36 -2.77
CA LEU A 19 10.97 -1.49 -1.34
C LEU A 19 11.97 -2.63 -1.07
N PHE A 20 11.87 -3.73 -1.81
CA PHE A 20 12.83 -4.82 -1.70
C PHE A 20 14.22 -4.44 -2.23
N LEU A 21 14.28 -3.72 -3.35
CA LEU A 21 15.52 -3.18 -3.89
C LEU A 21 16.17 -2.22 -2.88
N GLN A 22 15.38 -1.37 -2.22
CA GLN A 22 15.85 -0.51 -1.15
C GLN A 22 16.50 -1.32 -0.02
N MET A 23 15.82 -2.36 0.48
CA MET A 23 16.34 -3.19 1.57
C MET A 23 17.60 -3.98 1.20
N THR A 24 17.76 -4.38 -0.06
CA THR A 24 18.90 -5.19 -0.53
C THR A 24 20.12 -4.36 -0.90
N THR A 25 19.93 -3.10 -1.29
CA THR A 25 21.08 -2.23 -1.61
C THR A 25 21.94 -1.87 -0.40
N GLY A 26 21.51 -2.19 0.83
CA GLY A 26 22.33 -2.05 2.05
C GLY A 26 22.78 -0.61 2.35
N ASN A 27 22.32 0.36 1.56
CA ASN A 27 22.58 1.76 1.79
C ASN A 27 21.74 2.20 2.98
N ASP A 28 22.35 2.97 3.87
CA ASP A 28 21.63 3.65 4.94
C ASP A 28 20.32 4.25 4.37
N HIS A 29 19.23 4.17 5.13
CA HIS A 29 17.94 4.81 4.79
C HIS A 29 18.08 6.29 4.40
N ASN A 30 19.23 6.87 4.74
CA ASN A 30 19.70 8.21 4.45
C ASN A 30 20.57 8.29 3.17
N SER A 31 20.16 7.60 2.11
CA SER A 31 20.81 7.69 0.80
C SER A 31 19.82 8.15 -0.26
N ALA A 32 20.30 8.94 -1.22
CA ALA A 32 19.44 9.46 -2.29
C ALA A 32 18.80 8.34 -3.13
N ILE A 33 19.51 7.22 -3.33
CA ILE A 33 19.00 6.04 -4.04
C ILE A 33 17.90 5.36 -3.23
N GLY A 34 18.07 5.22 -1.90
CA GLY A 34 17.05 4.68 -1.01
C GLY A 34 15.77 5.52 -1.04
N GLY A 35 15.91 6.85 -0.90
CA GLY A 35 14.78 7.78 -1.00
C GLY A 35 14.07 7.71 -2.35
N LEU A 36 14.79 7.51 -3.47
CA LEU A 36 14.17 7.32 -4.79
C LEU A 36 13.37 6.01 -4.88
N PHE A 37 13.89 4.91 -4.38
CA PHE A 37 13.17 3.63 -4.37
C PHE A 37 11.93 3.68 -3.48
N ASP A 38 12.05 4.28 -2.30
CA ASP A 38 10.92 4.48 -1.40
C ASP A 38 9.87 5.39 -2.05
N LEU A 39 10.27 6.47 -2.74
CA LEU A 39 9.37 7.33 -3.49
C LEU A 39 8.58 6.56 -4.56
N LEU A 40 9.27 5.76 -5.39
CA LEU A 40 8.63 4.97 -6.44
C LEU A 40 7.64 3.95 -5.85
N TYR A 41 8.03 3.27 -4.78
CA TYR A 41 7.18 2.35 -4.04
C TYR A 41 5.92 3.04 -3.48
N MET A 42 6.08 4.16 -2.77
CA MET A 42 4.96 4.91 -2.20
C MET A 42 4.01 5.41 -3.28
N LEU A 43 4.52 5.88 -4.43
CA LEU A 43 3.68 6.35 -5.53
C LEU A 43 2.81 5.21 -6.09
N GLY A 44 3.36 4.01 -6.25
CA GLY A 44 2.57 2.85 -6.65
C GLY A 44 1.56 2.40 -5.59
N TRP A 45 1.92 2.51 -4.32
CA TRP A 45 0.99 2.27 -3.23
C TRP A 45 -0.16 3.30 -3.22
N MET A 46 0.14 4.59 -3.39
CA MET A 46 -0.88 5.64 -3.52
C MET A 46 -1.82 5.37 -4.71
N CYS A 47 -1.27 4.96 -5.86
CA CYS A 47 -2.08 4.54 -7.01
C CYS A 47 -3.03 3.39 -6.65
N SER A 48 -2.54 2.43 -5.87
CA SER A 48 -3.37 1.32 -5.39
C SER A 48 -4.50 1.80 -4.46
N ILE A 49 -4.23 2.71 -3.54
CA ILE A 49 -5.27 3.28 -2.66
C ILE A 49 -6.32 4.08 -3.46
N VAL A 50 -5.90 4.86 -4.46
CA VAL A 50 -6.83 5.54 -5.37
C VAL A 50 -7.65 4.52 -6.18
N GLY A 51 -7.05 3.39 -6.56
CA GLY A 51 -7.75 2.26 -7.17
C GLY A 51 -8.86 1.72 -6.27
N LEU A 52 -8.57 1.49 -4.98
CA LEU A 52 -9.56 1.07 -3.99
C LEU A 52 -10.70 2.10 -3.82
N GLN A 53 -10.38 3.40 -3.82
CA GLN A 53 -11.40 4.45 -3.77
C GLN A 53 -12.35 4.40 -4.96
N ARG A 54 -11.82 4.13 -6.16
CA ARG A 54 -12.61 4.01 -7.39
C ARG A 54 -13.46 2.76 -7.47
N LEU A 55 -12.96 1.67 -6.91
CA LEU A 55 -13.74 0.45 -6.71
C LEU A 55 -14.83 0.60 -5.64
N GLN A 56 -14.88 1.76 -4.97
CA GLN A 56 -15.85 2.06 -3.90
C GLN A 56 -15.92 0.90 -2.91
N VAL A 57 -14.75 0.48 -2.39
CA VAL A 57 -14.63 -0.70 -1.51
C VAL A 57 -15.46 -0.60 -0.23
N PHE A 58 -15.97 0.57 0.13
CA PHE A 58 -16.90 0.79 1.24
C PHE A 58 -18.30 1.28 0.80
N GLY A 59 -18.56 1.37 -0.50
CA GLY A 59 -19.79 1.93 -1.06
C GLY A 59 -20.06 3.37 -0.58
N ALA A 60 -21.28 3.61 -0.10
CA ALA A 60 -21.72 4.91 0.41
C ALA A 60 -21.22 5.24 1.84
N LYS A 61 -20.50 4.33 2.52
CA LYS A 61 -20.06 4.54 3.91
C LYS A 61 -18.97 5.61 3.99
N ARG A 62 -19.31 6.81 4.48
CA ARG A 62 -18.38 7.95 4.62
C ARG A 62 -17.14 7.62 5.43
N ILE A 63 -17.28 6.91 6.55
CA ILE A 63 -16.16 6.59 7.45
C ILE A 63 -15.08 5.76 6.75
N GLY A 64 -15.47 4.71 6.00
CA GLY A 64 -14.52 3.89 5.26
C GLY A 64 -13.80 4.67 4.15
N ASN A 65 -14.51 5.56 3.47
CA ASN A 65 -13.92 6.43 2.47
C ASN A 65 -12.95 7.45 3.09
N SER A 66 -13.24 7.96 4.30
CA SER A 66 -12.30 8.81 5.04
C SER A 66 -11.02 8.07 5.42
N LEU A 67 -11.08 6.79 5.79
CA LEU A 67 -9.88 5.99 6.08
C LEU A 67 -8.93 5.90 4.88
N LEU A 68 -9.48 5.74 3.66
CA LEU A 68 -8.67 5.75 2.44
C LEU A 68 -8.00 7.11 2.20
N GLN A 69 -8.67 8.22 2.55
CA GLN A 69 -8.08 9.56 2.46
C GLN A 69 -6.98 9.79 3.50
N VAL A 70 -7.20 9.31 4.74
CA VAL A 70 -6.19 9.36 5.80
C VAL A 70 -4.95 8.56 5.39
N GLN A 71 -5.13 7.37 4.81
CA GLN A 71 -4.03 6.59 4.25
C GLN A 71 -3.23 7.37 3.20
N LEU A 72 -3.91 8.03 2.25
CA LEU A 72 -3.24 8.87 1.25
C LEU A 72 -2.51 10.05 1.91
N GLY A 73 -3.07 10.64 2.96
CA GLY A 73 -2.42 11.69 3.73
C GLY A 73 -1.09 11.25 4.34
N PHE A 74 -1.05 10.08 4.98
CA PHE A 74 0.20 9.53 5.52
C PHE A 74 1.23 9.22 4.42
N LEU A 75 0.79 8.62 3.30
CA LEU A 75 1.68 8.34 2.17
C LEU A 75 2.23 9.62 1.52
N PHE A 76 1.41 10.67 1.45
CA PHE A 76 1.85 11.96 0.94
C PHE A 76 2.92 12.60 1.83
N LEU A 77 2.71 12.59 3.15
CA LEU A 77 3.71 13.08 4.10
C LEU A 77 5.01 12.26 4.05
N ALA A 78 4.91 10.93 3.95
CA ALA A 78 6.07 10.05 3.77
C ALA A 78 6.80 10.33 2.45
N ASN A 79 6.09 10.67 1.37
CA ASN A 79 6.73 11.07 0.12
C ASN A 79 7.46 12.40 0.21
N ILE A 80 6.92 13.39 0.93
CA ILE A 80 7.64 14.65 1.20
C ILE A 80 8.96 14.36 1.89
N TRP A 81 8.97 13.43 2.84
CA TRP A 81 10.18 12.96 3.50
C TRP A 81 11.16 12.30 2.52
N ASN A 82 10.70 11.37 1.68
CA ASN A 82 11.55 10.73 0.65
C ASN A 82 12.19 11.75 -0.28
N VAL A 83 11.44 12.77 -0.70
CA VAL A 83 11.97 13.87 -1.51
C VAL A 83 13.05 14.64 -0.75
N TRP A 84 12.83 14.94 0.53
CA TRP A 84 13.85 15.57 1.38
C TRP A 84 15.12 14.73 1.43
N VAL A 85 15.01 13.43 1.71
CA VAL A 85 16.15 12.50 1.80
C VAL A 85 16.98 12.48 0.51
N ILE A 86 16.34 12.62 -0.66
CA ILE A 86 17.04 12.70 -1.95
C ILE A 86 17.97 13.93 -2.03
N PHE A 87 17.57 15.06 -1.46
CA PHE A 87 18.33 16.32 -1.51
C PHE A 87 19.27 16.53 -0.32
N ASP A 88 18.88 16.10 0.87
CA ASP A 88 19.60 16.37 2.11
C ASP A 88 19.50 15.15 3.05
N SER A 89 20.27 14.12 2.69
CA SER A 89 20.23 12.83 3.37
C SER A 89 20.95 12.81 4.73
N GLY A 90 21.71 13.86 5.06
CA GLY A 90 22.46 13.98 6.32
C GLY A 90 21.69 14.63 7.47
N ASN A 91 20.48 15.13 7.22
CA ASN A 91 19.72 15.92 8.18
C ASN A 91 19.10 15.05 9.30
N LYS A 92 19.29 15.45 10.56
CA LYS A 92 18.75 14.75 11.74
C LYS A 92 17.82 15.62 12.59
N SER A 93 17.19 16.63 12.00
CA SER A 93 16.28 17.51 12.73
C SER A 93 15.07 16.76 13.32
N ASN A 94 14.46 17.31 14.37
CA ASN A 94 13.25 16.72 14.97
C ASN A 94 12.08 16.60 13.97
N LEU A 95 12.03 17.50 12.99
CA LEU A 95 11.05 17.44 11.90
C LEU A 95 11.29 16.23 11.00
N PHE A 96 12.56 15.89 10.75
CA PHE A 96 12.95 14.70 9.98
C PHE A 96 12.44 13.41 10.63
N PHE A 97 12.58 13.28 11.94
CA PHE A 97 12.07 12.12 12.69
C PHE A 97 10.53 12.06 12.69
N ALA A 98 9.85 13.20 12.87
CA ALA A 98 8.39 13.23 12.85
C ALA A 98 7.80 12.78 11.51
N LEU A 99 8.47 13.13 10.41
CA LEU A 99 8.07 12.73 9.07
C LEU A 99 8.36 11.25 8.78
N ASP A 100 9.49 10.72 9.25
CA ASP A 100 9.83 9.29 9.16
C ASP A 100 8.74 8.40 9.82
N MET A 101 8.16 8.85 10.93
CA MET A 101 7.06 8.15 11.61
C MET A 101 5.77 8.03 10.78
N CYS A 102 5.59 8.83 9.72
CA CYS A 102 4.43 8.70 8.85
C CYS A 102 4.43 7.36 8.08
N TRP A 103 5.61 6.79 7.80
CA TRP A 103 5.70 5.53 7.09
C TRP A 103 5.19 4.32 7.90
N PRO A 104 5.68 4.02 9.12
CA PRO A 104 5.13 2.94 9.92
C PRO A 104 3.65 3.19 10.27
N LEU A 105 3.27 4.46 10.50
CA LEU A 105 1.88 4.82 10.77
C LEU A 105 0.97 4.53 9.57
N SER A 106 1.45 4.75 8.34
CA SER A 106 0.71 4.38 7.13
C SER A 106 0.52 2.86 6.98
N ASN A 107 1.47 2.05 7.45
CA ASN A 107 1.32 0.59 7.48
C ASN A 107 0.30 0.14 8.53
N VAL A 108 0.30 0.77 9.71
CA VAL A 108 -0.72 0.52 10.75
C VAL A 108 -2.10 0.91 10.22
N CYS A 109 -2.22 2.06 9.56
CA CYS A 109 -3.47 2.49 8.94
C CYS A 109 -3.93 1.50 7.85
N LEU A 110 -3.02 0.97 7.03
CA LEU A 110 -3.34 -0.06 6.04
C LEU A 110 -3.81 -1.37 6.68
N PHE A 111 -3.24 -1.77 7.81
CA PHE A 111 -3.71 -2.94 8.55
C PHE A 111 -5.15 -2.76 9.04
N ILE A 112 -5.45 -1.61 9.65
CA ILE A 112 -6.82 -1.25 10.08
C ILE A 112 -7.76 -1.18 8.88
N LEU A 113 -7.30 -0.64 7.76
CA LEU A 113 -8.05 -0.59 6.50
C LEU A 113 -8.37 -2.00 5.99
N GLY A 114 -7.39 -2.90 6.01
CA GLY A 114 -7.54 -4.29 5.60
C GLY A 114 -8.57 -5.03 6.44
N ILE A 115 -8.53 -4.88 7.78
CA ILE A 115 -9.56 -5.42 8.68
C ILE A 115 -10.93 -4.81 8.35
N SER A 116 -10.98 -3.49 8.16
CA SER A 116 -12.23 -2.78 7.87
C SER A 116 -12.85 -3.24 6.55
N ILE A 117 -12.06 -3.44 5.50
CA ILE A 117 -12.51 -3.96 4.21
C ILE A 117 -12.96 -5.42 4.34
N LEU A 118 -12.25 -6.25 5.11
CA LEU A 118 -12.63 -7.64 5.34
C LEU A 118 -14.01 -7.75 6.02
N LEU A 119 -14.29 -6.89 7.01
CA LEU A 119 -15.52 -6.94 7.79
C LEU A 119 -16.69 -6.17 7.14
N ASN A 120 -16.40 -5.05 6.49
CA ASN A 120 -17.41 -4.07 6.07
C ASN A 120 -17.36 -3.70 4.59
N GLY A 121 -16.36 -4.21 3.86
CA GLY A 121 -16.11 -3.86 2.48
C GLY A 121 -17.04 -4.56 1.49
N THR A 122 -17.10 -4.02 0.29
CA THR A 122 -17.90 -4.52 -0.83
C THR A 122 -17.14 -5.54 -1.68
N LEU A 123 -15.84 -5.72 -1.46
CA LEU A 123 -15.01 -6.67 -2.17
C LEU A 123 -15.40 -8.12 -1.85
N SER A 124 -15.59 -8.92 -2.89
CA SER A 124 -15.95 -10.33 -2.80
C SER A 124 -14.73 -11.27 -2.96
N GLY A 125 -14.90 -12.52 -2.51
CA GLY A 125 -13.92 -13.59 -2.73
C GLY A 125 -12.54 -13.34 -2.10
N TRP A 126 -11.48 -13.66 -2.84
CA TRP A 126 -10.10 -13.53 -2.39
C TRP A 126 -9.64 -12.07 -2.28
N LYS A 127 -10.25 -11.14 -3.04
CA LYS A 127 -9.87 -9.72 -3.15
C LYS A 127 -9.89 -9.00 -1.78
N ARG A 128 -10.86 -9.30 -0.92
CA ARG A 128 -10.97 -8.69 0.42
C ARG A 128 -9.80 -9.03 1.35
N TYR A 129 -9.14 -10.17 1.14
CA TYR A 129 -8.00 -10.60 1.96
C TYR A 129 -6.69 -9.96 1.51
N VAL A 130 -6.60 -9.48 0.27
CA VAL A 130 -5.38 -8.90 -0.30
C VAL A 130 -4.96 -7.64 0.47
N VAL A 131 -5.92 -6.77 0.80
CA VAL A 131 -5.62 -5.54 1.53
C VAL A 131 -5.14 -5.83 2.95
N LEU A 132 -5.75 -6.82 3.61
CA LEU A 132 -5.30 -7.29 4.91
C LEU A 132 -3.91 -7.93 4.85
N PHE A 133 -3.65 -8.74 3.83
CA PHE A 133 -2.35 -9.35 3.58
C PHE A 133 -1.27 -8.27 3.41
N ALA A 134 -1.54 -7.22 2.63
CA ALA A 134 -0.62 -6.06 2.55
C ALA A 134 -0.42 -5.36 3.90
N GLY A 135 -1.49 -5.15 4.67
CA GLY A 135 -1.41 -4.55 6.01
C GLY A 135 -0.64 -5.40 7.04
N LEU A 136 -0.53 -6.72 6.84
CA LEU A 136 0.22 -7.63 7.71
C LEU A 136 1.74 -7.56 7.50
N TRP A 137 2.21 -6.86 6.48
CA TRP A 137 3.63 -6.73 6.18
C TRP A 137 4.44 -6.22 7.39
N LEU A 138 3.99 -5.16 8.06
CA LEU A 138 4.72 -4.57 9.17
C LEU A 138 4.83 -5.53 10.39
N PRO A 139 3.73 -6.16 10.86
CA PRO A 139 3.83 -7.22 11.88
C PRO A 139 4.76 -8.37 11.50
N VAL A 140 4.72 -8.82 10.24
CA VAL A 140 5.57 -9.91 9.74
C VAL A 140 7.04 -9.47 9.71
N ALA A 141 7.33 -8.26 9.25
CA ALA A 141 8.68 -7.71 9.23
C ALA A 141 9.25 -7.61 10.65
N ILE A 142 8.50 -7.02 11.59
CA ILE A 142 8.90 -6.92 13.01
C ILE A 142 9.10 -8.30 13.63
N GLY A 143 8.14 -9.22 13.44
CA GLY A 143 8.24 -10.58 13.96
C GLY A 143 9.46 -11.33 13.41
N SER A 144 9.76 -11.17 12.12
CA SER A 144 10.95 -11.75 11.51
C SER A 144 12.25 -11.18 12.11
N MET A 145 12.30 -9.88 12.39
CA MET A 145 13.44 -9.25 13.05
C MET A 145 13.58 -9.70 14.50
N MET A 146 12.49 -9.97 15.21
CA MET A 146 12.54 -10.51 16.58
C MET A 146 13.07 -11.94 16.63
N VAL A 147 12.73 -12.77 15.64
CA VAL A 147 13.13 -14.19 15.59
C VAL A 147 14.56 -14.36 15.06
N PHE A 148 14.90 -13.68 13.96
CA PHE A 148 16.18 -13.85 13.25
C PHE A 148 17.18 -12.73 13.50
N GLY A 149 16.84 -11.73 14.31
CA GLY A 149 17.63 -10.50 14.48
C GLY A 149 17.62 -9.59 13.25
N ARG A 150 18.45 -8.55 13.28
CA ARG A 150 18.69 -7.66 12.13
C ARG A 150 19.70 -8.29 11.17
N THR A 151 19.30 -9.39 10.54
CA THR A 151 20.10 -10.18 9.59
C THR A 151 19.58 -10.01 8.16
N ASN A 152 20.37 -10.41 7.17
CA ASN A 152 19.91 -10.42 5.77
C ASN A 152 18.64 -11.26 5.57
N THR A 153 18.44 -12.30 6.39
CA THR A 153 17.24 -13.14 6.35
C THR A 153 15.97 -12.38 6.69
N SER A 154 15.95 -11.56 7.74
CA SER A 154 14.76 -10.77 8.11
C SER A 154 14.46 -9.68 7.07
N LEU A 155 15.50 -9.07 6.48
CA LEU A 155 15.35 -8.14 5.36
C LEU A 155 14.78 -8.81 4.10
N LEU A 156 15.27 -10.00 3.75
CA LEU A 156 14.76 -10.79 2.62
C LEU A 156 13.29 -11.16 2.81
N ILE A 157 12.91 -11.63 4.00
CA ILE A 157 11.51 -11.98 4.31
C ILE A 157 10.63 -10.74 4.16
N GLY A 158 11.02 -9.61 4.75
CA GLY A 158 10.29 -8.36 4.65
C GLY A 158 10.14 -7.88 3.19
N GLY A 159 11.22 -7.88 2.43
CA GLY A 159 11.22 -7.40 1.05
C GLY A 159 10.48 -8.32 0.07
N ILE A 160 10.62 -9.64 0.20
CA ILE A 160 9.85 -10.58 -0.62
C ILE A 160 8.36 -10.44 -0.31
N TYR A 161 8.01 -10.37 0.98
CA TYR A 161 6.62 -10.19 1.39
C TYR A 161 6.03 -8.90 0.82
N SER A 162 6.73 -7.76 0.92
CA SER A 162 6.22 -6.49 0.38
C SER A 162 6.05 -6.56 -1.13
N THR A 163 7.02 -7.12 -1.85
CA THR A 163 6.94 -7.26 -3.30
C THR A 163 5.68 -8.03 -3.70
N VAL A 164 5.42 -9.16 -3.05
CA VAL A 164 4.25 -10.01 -3.33
C VAL A 164 2.95 -9.32 -2.92
N ALA A 165 2.89 -8.74 -1.71
CA ALA A 165 1.65 -8.19 -1.18
C ALA A 165 1.18 -6.95 -1.96
N TRP A 166 2.09 -6.04 -2.30
CA TRP A 166 1.74 -4.87 -3.12
C TRP A 166 1.53 -5.21 -4.59
N PHE A 167 2.21 -6.24 -5.12
CA PHE A 167 1.91 -6.76 -6.45
C PHE A 167 0.49 -7.31 -6.51
N LEU A 168 0.08 -8.14 -5.53
CA LEU A 168 -1.28 -8.67 -5.45
C LEU A 168 -2.32 -7.56 -5.29
N LEU A 169 -2.01 -6.51 -4.52
CA LEU A 169 -2.87 -5.34 -4.37
C LEU A 169 -3.08 -4.63 -5.71
N GLY A 170 -2.00 -4.38 -6.45
CA GLY A 170 -2.06 -3.80 -7.80
C GLY A 170 -2.80 -4.70 -8.80
N TRP A 171 -2.54 -6.00 -8.77
CA TRP A 171 -3.18 -7.01 -9.62
C TRP A 171 -4.69 -7.08 -9.39
N MET A 172 -5.13 -7.09 -8.13
CA MET A 172 -6.53 -7.04 -7.77
C MET A 172 -7.22 -5.80 -8.36
N ILE A 173 -6.58 -4.64 -8.29
CA ILE A 173 -7.13 -3.39 -8.86
C ILE A 173 -7.15 -3.44 -10.38
N TYR A 174 -6.10 -3.99 -10.99
CA TYR A 174 -5.99 -4.15 -12.44
C TYR A 174 -7.11 -5.04 -13.00
N THR A 175 -7.43 -6.12 -12.30
CA THR A 175 -8.42 -7.12 -12.71
C THR A 175 -9.85 -6.81 -12.26
N SER A 176 -10.06 -5.76 -11.47
CA SER A 176 -11.41 -5.37 -11.03
C SER A 176 -11.94 -4.30 -11.99
N ASP A 177 -12.75 -4.72 -12.98
CA ASP A 177 -13.45 -3.79 -13.86
C ASP A 177 -14.70 -3.23 -13.15
N PRO A 178 -14.86 -1.89 -13.04
CA PRO A 178 -16.04 -1.30 -12.38
C PRO A 178 -17.39 -1.66 -13.01
N LEU A 179 -17.39 -2.14 -14.26
CA LEU A 179 -18.60 -2.43 -15.05
C LEU A 179 -19.09 -3.88 -14.90
N GLU A 180 -18.18 -4.85 -14.73
CA GLU A 180 -18.53 -6.27 -14.55
C GLU A 180 -19.28 -6.50 -13.22
N ASP A 181 -18.85 -5.83 -12.14
CA ASP A 181 -19.49 -5.96 -10.82
C ASP A 181 -20.88 -5.32 -10.76
N ILE A 182 -21.19 -4.36 -11.65
CA ILE A 182 -22.53 -3.74 -11.75
C ILE A 182 -23.49 -4.68 -12.48
N GLU A 183 -23.07 -5.29 -13.60
CA GLU A 183 -23.90 -6.28 -14.31
C GLU A 183 -24.21 -7.48 -13.43
N ILE A 184 -23.22 -8.02 -12.70
CA ILE A 184 -23.45 -9.16 -11.79
C ILE A 184 -24.44 -8.79 -10.68
N ARG A 185 -24.38 -7.57 -10.13
CA ARG A 185 -25.35 -7.11 -9.11
C ARG A 185 -26.75 -6.94 -9.65
N ILE A 186 -26.90 -6.34 -10.84
CA ILE A 186 -28.22 -6.19 -11.49
C ILE A 186 -28.83 -7.56 -11.78
N VAL A 187 -28.03 -8.51 -12.28
CA VAL A 187 -28.50 -9.87 -12.54
C VAL A 187 -28.88 -10.60 -11.24
N ALA A 188 -28.10 -10.44 -10.16
CA ALA A 188 -28.44 -11.03 -8.86
C ALA A 188 -29.73 -10.44 -8.25
N ASP A 189 -29.96 -9.13 -8.40
CA ASP A 189 -31.16 -8.46 -7.87
C ASP A 189 -32.42 -8.82 -8.68
N THR A 190 -32.29 -9.03 -9.99
CA THR A 190 -33.40 -9.47 -10.87
C THR A 190 -33.76 -10.95 -10.73
N VAL A 191 -32.82 -11.80 -10.31
CA VAL A 191 -33.10 -13.22 -10.06
C VAL A 191 -33.78 -13.46 -8.70
N ASN A 192 -33.65 -12.51 -7.76
CA ASN A 192 -34.23 -12.61 -6.42
C ASN A 192 -35.56 -11.82 -6.25
N SER A 193 -36.09 -11.23 -7.33
CA SER A 193 -37.39 -10.53 -7.38
C SER A 193 -38.43 -11.34 -8.13
#